data_AF-A0A971VJP9-F1
#
_entry.id   AF-A0A971VJP9-F1
#
_cell.length_a   1.000
_cell.length_b   1.000
_cell.length_c   1.000
_cell.angle_alpha   90.00
_cell.angle_beta   90.00
_cell.angle_gamma   90.00
#
_symmetry.space_group_name_H-M   'P 1'
#
loop_
_entity.id
_entity.type
_entity.pdbx_description
1 polymer ?
#
loop_
_entity_poly.entity_id
_entity_poly.type
_entity_poly.pdbx_seq_one_letter_code
_entity_poly.pdbx_strand_id
1 'polypeptide(L)'
;MTIKVNNIACVGGEITPSLWSRIDLDKVKVGLSKCRNFIPFAHGGARYRMGTKYIAEVGSECVLHVMEYTSEPSILLEFGIGYIRFVKDGAYIIGGDGEPY
;
A
#
# COMPACT_ATOMS: atom_id res chain seq x y z
N MET A 1 3.73 6.43 -32.43
CA MET A 1 4.99 6.16 -31.72
C MET A 1 4.98 6.97 -30.43
N THR A 2 4.67 6.35 -29.28
CA THR A 2 4.60 7.06 -28.00
C THR A 2 5.99 7.01 -27.35
N ILE A 3 6.66 8.15 -27.28
CA ILE A 3 7.97 8.26 -26.62
C ILE A 3 7.72 8.23 -25.10
N LYS A 4 8.07 7.14 -24.44
CA LYS A 4 8.06 7.03 -22.98
C LYS A 4 9.29 7.74 -22.43
N VAL A 5 9.10 8.97 -21.97
CA VAL A 5 10.14 9.71 -21.24
C VAL A 5 10.03 9.36 -19.76
N ASN A 6 11.15 8.98 -19.13
CA ASN A 6 11.19 8.78 -17.69
C ASN A 6 11.30 10.15 -17.01
N ASN A 7 10.29 10.53 -16.24
CA ASN A 7 10.27 11.82 -15.55
C ASN A 7 10.95 11.67 -14.18
N ILE A 8 12.02 12.41 -13.94
CA ILE A 8 12.83 12.32 -12.71
C ILE A 8 12.18 13.12 -11.57
N ALA A 9 11.36 14.14 -11.90
CA ALA A 9 10.76 15.02 -10.91
C ALA A 9 9.70 14.30 -10.07
N CYS A 10 8.69 13.64 -10.67
CA CYS A 10 7.61 12.93 -9.96
C CYS A 10 6.79 13.76 -8.94
N VAL A 11 7.08 15.06 -8.78
CA VAL A 11 6.50 15.97 -7.76
C VAL A 11 4.99 16.12 -7.94
N GLY A 12 4.50 16.03 -9.18
CA GLY A 12 3.08 16.18 -9.51
C GLY A 12 2.20 14.97 -9.17
N GLY A 13 2.78 13.85 -8.71
CA GLY A 13 2.04 12.60 -8.50
C GLY A 13 1.45 12.02 -9.78
N GLU A 14 0.42 11.17 -9.65
CA GLU A 14 -0.32 10.66 -10.81
C GLU A 14 -1.33 11.70 -11.31
N ILE A 15 -1.21 12.09 -12.57
CA ILE A 15 -2.07 13.06 -13.23
C ILE A 15 -3.31 12.36 -13.78
N THR A 16 -4.49 12.96 -13.61
CA THR A 16 -5.74 12.40 -14.15
C THR A 16 -5.69 12.28 -15.68
N PRO A 17 -6.31 11.24 -16.28
CA PRO A 17 -6.27 11.03 -17.73
C PRO A 17 -6.69 12.22 -18.59
N SER A 18 -7.69 12.97 -18.13
CA SER A 18 -8.21 14.16 -18.83
C SER A 18 -7.19 15.30 -18.96
N LEU A 19 -6.16 15.33 -18.11
CA LEU A 19 -5.13 16.37 -18.12
C LEU A 19 -3.89 15.98 -18.91
N TRP A 20 -3.77 14.74 -19.39
CA TRP A 20 -2.56 14.27 -20.08
C TRP A 20 -2.21 15.06 -21.34
N SER A 21 -3.21 15.64 -22.02
CA SER A 21 -3.00 16.43 -23.25
C SER A 21 -2.74 17.92 -23.00
N ARG A 22 -2.87 18.39 -21.75
CA ARG A 22 -2.67 19.81 -21.40
C ARG A 22 -1.19 20.11 -21.17
N ILE A 23 -0.43 20.19 -22.27
CA ILE A 23 1.01 20.48 -22.25
C ILE A 23 1.35 21.87 -21.65
N ASP A 24 0.36 22.75 -21.63
CA ASP A 24 0.41 24.09 -21.03
C ASP A 24 0.53 24.04 -19.51
N LEU A 25 -0.01 23.01 -18.85
CA LEU A 25 0.07 22.89 -17.39
C LEU A 25 1.46 22.41 -16.96
N ASP A 26 2.12 23.19 -16.11
CA ASP A 26 3.41 22.80 -15.53
C ASP A 26 3.33 21.53 -14.69
N LYS A 27 2.17 21.26 -14.06
CA LYS A 27 1.94 20.00 -13.33
C LYS A 27 2.04 18.76 -14.22
N VAL A 28 1.66 18.86 -15.49
CA VAL A 28 1.76 17.73 -16.44
C VAL A 28 3.22 17.45 -16.78
N LYS A 29 4.08 18.49 -16.79
CA LYS A 29 5.52 18.36 -17.03
C LYS A 29 6.26 17.68 -15.88
N VAL A 30 5.81 17.88 -14.63
CA VAL A 30 6.47 17.32 -13.42
C VAL A 30 5.74 16.12 -12.81
N GLY A 31 4.61 15.74 -13.37
CA GLY A 31 3.78 14.61 -12.94
C GLY A 31 4.06 13.32 -13.70
N LEU A 32 3.37 12.26 -13.29
CA LEU A 32 3.40 10.92 -13.88
C LEU A 32 2.04 10.63 -14.52
N SER A 33 2.01 10.02 -15.70
CA SER A 33 0.77 9.52 -16.29
C SER A 33 0.27 8.26 -15.59
N LYS A 34 1.18 7.44 -15.08
CA LYS A 34 0.87 6.23 -14.32
C LYS A 34 1.97 5.90 -13.32
N CYS A 35 1.61 5.73 -12.06
CA CYS A 35 2.53 5.33 -10.98
C CYS A 35 2.17 3.93 -10.47
N ARG A 36 3.06 2.94 -10.65
CA ARG A 36 2.82 1.56 -10.19
C ARG A 36 3.90 1.13 -9.21
N ASN A 37 3.51 0.67 -8.02
CA ASN A 37 4.44 0.20 -6.97
C ASN A 37 5.48 1.24 -6.51
N PHE A 38 5.20 2.53 -6.71
CA PHE A 38 6.02 3.63 -6.24
C PHE A 38 5.18 4.64 -5.45
N ILE A 39 5.84 5.36 -4.54
CA ILE A 39 5.28 6.48 -3.78
C ILE A 39 6.11 7.72 -4.15
N PRO A 40 5.54 8.69 -4.89
CA PRO A 40 6.24 9.93 -5.24
C PRO A 40 6.45 10.82 -4.03
N PHE A 41 7.56 11.55 -4.00
CA PHE A 41 7.82 12.57 -2.98
C PHE A 41 7.48 13.96 -3.50
N ALA A 42 6.99 14.82 -2.60
CA ALA A 42 6.69 16.22 -2.93
C ALA A 42 7.94 17.04 -3.31
N HIS A 43 9.14 16.60 -2.91
CA HIS A 43 10.41 17.29 -3.21
C HIS A 43 11.16 16.71 -4.42
N GLY A 44 10.69 15.59 -4.98
CA GLY A 44 11.33 14.97 -6.13
C GLY A 44 11.56 13.47 -5.99
N GLY A 45 11.51 12.75 -7.12
CA GLY A 45 11.74 11.32 -7.17
C GLY A 45 10.59 10.47 -6.58
N ALA A 46 10.84 9.17 -6.44
CA ALA A 46 9.88 8.23 -5.88
C ALA A 46 10.60 7.11 -5.14
N ARG A 47 9.97 6.58 -4.09
CA ARG A 47 10.41 5.36 -3.40
C ARG A 47 9.55 4.17 -3.78
N TYR A 48 10.09 2.96 -3.66
CA TYR A 48 9.29 1.74 -3.77
C TYR A 48 8.18 1.73 -2.70
N ARG A 49 6.98 1.27 -3.07
CA ARG A 49 5.91 1.01 -2.09
C ARG A 49 6.39 -0.09 -1.16
N MET A 50 6.26 0.12 0.15
CA MET A 50 6.54 -0.92 1.15
C MET A 50 5.76 -2.18 0.78
N GLY A 51 6.46 -3.30 0.66
CA GLY A 51 5.85 -4.59 0.37
C GLY A 51 5.07 -5.14 1.56
N THR A 52 4.51 -6.32 1.38
CA THR A 52 3.88 -7.09 2.45
C THR A 52 4.95 -7.91 3.19
N LYS A 53 4.82 -8.00 4.52
CA LYS A 53 5.63 -8.92 5.33
C LYS A 53 4.90 -10.26 5.42
N TYR A 54 5.62 -11.36 5.20
CA TYR A 54 5.10 -12.70 5.47
C TYR A 54 5.05 -12.94 6.99
N ILE A 55 3.92 -13.44 7.49
CA ILE A 55 3.70 -13.73 8.92
C ILE A 55 3.50 -15.23 9.12
N ALA A 56 2.47 -15.81 8.50
CA ALA A 56 2.30 -17.26 8.41
C ALA A 56 1.40 -17.62 7.23
N GLU A 57 1.27 -18.93 6.99
CA GLU A 57 0.32 -19.50 6.06
C GLU A 57 -1.10 -19.53 6.67
N VAL A 58 -2.09 -19.30 5.81
CA VAL A 58 -3.50 -19.29 6.19
C VAL A 58 -4.03 -20.73 6.15
N GLY A 59 -4.87 -21.09 7.12
CA GLY A 59 -5.42 -22.46 7.18
C GLY A 59 -6.56 -22.70 6.18
N SER A 60 -7.23 -21.62 5.74
CA SER A 60 -8.37 -21.66 4.83
C SER A 60 -8.47 -20.34 4.06
N GLU A 61 -9.42 -20.23 3.14
CA GLU A 61 -9.78 -18.93 2.55
C GLU A 61 -10.13 -17.94 3.65
N CYS A 62 -9.44 -16.80 3.64
CA CYS A 62 -9.57 -15.81 4.71
C CYS A 62 -9.72 -14.38 4.17
N VAL A 63 -10.35 -13.54 4.97
CA VAL A 63 -10.45 -12.10 4.72
C VAL A 63 -9.68 -11.36 5.81
N LEU A 64 -8.83 -10.43 5.40
CA LEU A 64 -8.09 -9.57 6.33
C LEU A 64 -8.85 -8.26 6.54
N HIS A 65 -9.09 -7.89 7.79
CA HIS A 65 -9.67 -6.60 8.17
C HIS A 65 -8.74 -5.88 9.13
N VAL A 66 -8.42 -4.62 8.84
CA VAL A 66 -7.58 -3.80 9.72
C VAL A 66 -8.49 -2.96 10.60
N MET A 67 -8.37 -3.15 11.92
CA MET A 67 -8.97 -2.24 12.89
C MET A 67 -7.95 -1.19 13.29
N GLU A 68 -8.26 0.07 12.97
CA GLU A 68 -7.45 1.22 13.34
C GLU A 68 -8.13 1.97 14.48
N TYR A 69 -7.42 2.11 15.60
CA TYR A 69 -7.83 2.94 16.74
C TYR A 69 -6.89 4.14 16.83
N THR A 70 -7.42 5.29 17.25
CA THR A 70 -6.62 6.52 17.38
C THR A 70 -5.64 6.46 18.56
N SER A 71 -5.98 5.71 19.62
CA SER A 71 -5.22 5.68 20.88
C SER A 71 -4.50 4.36 21.14
N GLU A 72 -4.78 3.32 20.34
CA GLU A 72 -4.21 1.98 20.50
C GLU A 72 -3.51 1.52 19.22
N PRO A 73 -2.53 0.60 19.34
CA PRO A 73 -1.89 0.01 18.17
C PRO A 73 -2.92 -0.68 17.27
N SER A 74 -2.81 -0.49 15.96
CA SER A 74 -3.70 -1.14 15.00
C SER A 74 -3.52 -2.66 15.05
N ILE A 75 -4.65 -3.36 14.99
CA ILE A 75 -4.71 -4.81 15.00
C ILE A 75 -5.30 -5.26 13.67
N LEU A 76 -4.68 -6.26 13.07
CA LEU A 76 -5.19 -6.92 11.88
C LEU A 76 -5.91 -8.20 12.29
N LEU A 77 -7.16 -8.32 11.86
CA LEU A 77 -8.01 -9.48 12.07
C LEU A 77 -7.99 -10.35 10.81
N GLU A 78 -7.62 -11.62 10.96
CA GLU A 78 -7.77 -12.64 9.93
C GLU A 78 -9.05 -13.42 10.20
N PHE A 79 -10.05 -13.26 9.34
CA PHE A 79 -11.28 -14.04 9.39
C PHE A 79 -11.15 -15.25 8.48
N GLY A 80 -10.96 -16.42 9.08
CA GLY A 80 -10.98 -17.70 8.38
C GLY A 80 -12.33 -18.42 8.54
N ILE A 81 -12.46 -19.58 7.91
CA ILE A 81 -13.66 -20.41 8.06
C ILE A 81 -13.61 -21.08 9.43
N GLY A 82 -14.45 -20.61 10.37
CA GLY A 82 -14.56 -21.18 11.71
C GLY A 82 -13.49 -20.73 12.71
N TYR A 83 -12.69 -19.73 12.35
CA TYR A 83 -11.70 -19.14 13.27
C TYR A 83 -11.46 -17.66 12.95
N ILE A 84 -10.99 -16.91 13.94
CA ILE A 84 -10.51 -15.54 13.78
C ILE A 84 -9.12 -15.51 14.40
N ARG A 85 -8.13 -14.92 13.71
CA ARG A 85 -6.80 -14.69 14.30
C ARG A 85 -6.46 -13.21 14.42
N PHE A 86 -5.69 -12.90 15.45
CA PHE A 86 -5.27 -11.52 15.74
C PHE A 86 -3.78 -11.34 15.45
N VAL A 87 -3.46 -10.37 14.60
CA VAL A 87 -2.10 -9.98 14.27
C VAL A 87 -1.83 -8.59 14.82
N LYS A 88 -0.78 -8.49 15.64
CA LYS A 88 -0.31 -7.24 16.24
C LYS A 88 1.21 -7.16 16.11
N ASP A 89 1.72 -5.97 15.79
CA ASP A 89 3.17 -5.71 15.64
C ASP A 89 3.88 -6.66 14.66
N GLY A 90 3.14 -7.20 13.68
CA GLY A 90 3.65 -8.10 12.67
C GLY A 90 3.89 -9.55 13.12
N ALA A 91 3.20 -9.99 14.19
CA ALA A 91 3.13 -11.37 14.66
C ALA A 91 1.71 -11.73 15.14
N TYR A 92 1.37 -13.02 15.18
CA TYR A 92 0.13 -13.49 15.79
C TYR A 92 0.18 -13.34 17.31
N ILE A 93 -0.96 -13.00 17.91
CA ILE A 93 -1.13 -13.06 19.36
C ILE A 93 -1.31 -14.53 19.74
N ILE A 94 -0.41 -15.04 20.56
CA ILE A 94 -0.39 -16.45 20.97
C ILE A 94 -1.05 -16.58 22.35
N GLY A 95 -1.91 -17.57 22.51
CA GLY A 95 -2.50 -17.97 23.78
C GLY A 95 -1.52 -18.71 24.70
N GLY A 96 -1.96 -18.99 25.93
CA GLY A 96 -1.16 -19.74 26.91
C GLY A 96 -0.83 -21.17 26.44
N ASP A 97 -1.67 -21.73 25.57
CA ASP A 97 -1.53 -23.08 25.01
C ASP A 97 -0.57 -23.16 23.81
N GLY A 98 0.04 -22.04 23.41
CA GLY A 98 0.96 -21.98 22.27
C GLY A 98 0.28 -21.84 20.89
N GLU A 99 -1.05 -21.86 20.86
CA GLU A 99 -1.86 -21.64 19.65
C GLU A 99 -2.24 -20.15 19.49
N PRO A 100 -2.35 -19.64 18.25
CA PRO A 100 -2.85 -18.29 18.01
C PRO A 100 -4.32 -18.17 18.46
N TYR A 101 -4.66 -17.05 19.11
CA TYR A 101 -6.05 -16.69 19.41
C TYR A 101 -6.87 -16.52 18.14
#